data_AF-A0A7Y5HVT7-F1
#
_entry.id   AF-A0A7Y5HVT7-F1
#
_cell.length_a   1.000
_cell.length_b   1.000
_cell.length_c   1.000
_cell.angle_alpha   90.00
_cell.angle_beta   90.00
_cell.angle_gamma   90.00
#
_symmetry.space_group_name_H-M   'P 1'
#
loop_
_entity.id
_entity.type
_entity.pdbx_description
1 polymer ?
#
loop_
_entity_poly.entity_id
_entity_poly.type
_entity_poly.pdbx_seq_one_letter_code
_entity_poly.pdbx_strand_id
1 'polypeptide(L)'
;LAGAALTHWRAAVMAGMRAPAEGQPGTPEPSPYLPAGALELPQSVRVSAQGRNAEGHAVAAQAVWFARVKSAQVHACHAVLFSARPDPAAADPFFAGLELQ
;
A
#
# COMPACT_ATOMS: atom_id res chain seq x y z
N LEU A 1 -16.20 -6.91 -5.51
CA LEU A 1 -14.97 -7.73 -5.64
C LEU A 1 -13.69 -6.93 -5.45
N ALA A 2 -13.52 -5.78 -6.12
CA ALA A 2 -12.29 -4.97 -6.02
C ALA A 2 -11.90 -4.60 -4.58
N GLY A 3 -12.83 -4.15 -3.74
CA GLY A 3 -12.54 -3.86 -2.32
C GLY A 3 -12.00 -5.07 -1.55
N ALA A 4 -12.59 -6.24 -1.72
CA ALA A 4 -12.09 -7.46 -1.10
C ALA A 4 -10.69 -7.83 -1.62
N ALA A 5 -10.44 -7.70 -2.93
CA ALA A 5 -9.12 -7.95 -3.51
C ALA A 5 -8.05 -7.03 -2.89
N LEU A 6 -8.33 -5.73 -2.74
CA LEU A 6 -7.42 -4.77 -2.09
C LEU A 6 -7.15 -5.14 -0.63
N THR A 7 -8.18 -5.49 0.13
CA THR A 7 -8.03 -5.92 1.54
C THR A 7 -7.11 -7.14 1.67
N HIS A 8 -7.39 -8.21 0.91
CA HIS A 8 -6.60 -9.44 0.99
C HIS A 8 -5.18 -9.26 0.46
N TRP A 9 -5.02 -8.48 -0.62
CA TRP A 9 -3.69 -8.20 -1.16
C TRP A 9 -2.84 -7.39 -0.18
N ARG A 10 -3.41 -6.38 0.48
CA ARG A 10 -2.74 -5.64 1.55
C ARG A 10 -2.28 -6.57 2.66
N ALA A 11 -3.16 -7.43 3.16
CA ALA A 11 -2.81 -8.40 4.21
C ALA A 11 -1.65 -9.32 3.78
N ALA A 12 -1.66 -9.79 2.53
CA ALA A 12 -0.60 -10.63 1.99
C ALA A 12 0.76 -9.91 1.90
N VAL A 13 0.78 -8.65 1.44
CA VAL A 13 2.00 -7.84 1.39
C VAL A 13 2.56 -7.60 2.79
N MET A 14 1.70 -7.25 3.75
CA MET A 14 2.06 -7.01 5.14
C MET A 14 2.63 -8.27 5.82
N ALA A 15 2.01 -9.42 5.58
CA ALA A 15 2.51 -10.71 6.07
C ALA A 15 3.85 -11.08 5.44
N GLY A 16 4.03 -10.81 4.14
CA GLY A 16 5.28 -11.06 3.41
C GLY A 16 6.46 -10.28 3.98
N MET A 17 6.23 -9.04 4.41
CA MET A 17 7.24 -8.22 5.09
C MET A 17 7.29 -8.43 6.62
N ARG A 18 6.59 -9.45 7.15
CA ARG A 18 6.54 -9.74 8.60
C ARG A 18 6.24 -8.50 9.44
N ALA A 19 5.37 -7.62 8.95
CA ALA A 19 4.92 -6.45 9.70
C ALA A 19 4.06 -6.89 10.90
N PRO A 20 3.96 -6.06 11.95
CA PRO A 20 3.08 -6.34 13.09
C PRO A 20 1.64 -6.59 12.61
N ALA A 21 1.05 -7.68 13.11
CA ALA A 21 -0.32 -8.05 12.78
C ALA A 21 -1.32 -7.14 13.49
N GLU A 22 -2.55 -7.03 12.97
CA GLU A 22 -3.61 -6.21 13.55
C GLU A 22 -3.76 -6.46 15.06
N GLY A 23 -3.85 -5.37 15.84
CA GLY A 23 -3.96 -5.42 17.30
C GLY A 23 -2.61 -5.54 18.04
N GLN A 24 -1.49 -5.64 17.33
CA GLN A 24 -0.15 -5.63 17.94
C GLN A 24 0.43 -4.21 18.02
N PRO A 25 1.29 -3.91 19.00
CA PRO A 25 2.03 -2.66 19.03
C PRO A 25 2.81 -2.44 17.74
N GLY A 26 2.69 -1.26 17.15
CA GLY A 26 3.33 -0.93 15.87
C GLY A 26 2.57 -1.41 14.63
N THR A 27 1.31 -1.87 14.77
CA THR A 27 0.42 -2.11 13.64
C THR A 27 0.31 -0.85 12.78
N PRO A 28 0.59 -0.93 11.47
CA PRO A 28 0.45 0.21 10.57
C PRO A 28 -1.01 0.62 10.41
N GLU A 29 -1.30 1.90 10.64
CA GLU A 29 -2.63 2.47 10.41
C GLU A 29 -2.77 2.96 8.97
N PRO A 30 -3.72 2.41 8.20
CA PRO A 30 -4.00 2.91 6.86
C PRO A 30 -4.62 4.31 6.91
N SER A 31 -4.21 5.20 6.02
CA SER A 31 -4.89 6.48 5.78
C SER A 31 -5.47 6.56 4.37
N PRO A 32 -6.54 7.34 4.13
CA PRO A 32 -7.14 7.46 2.81
C PRO A 32 -6.13 7.90 1.75
N TYR A 33 -6.19 7.30 0.57
CA TYR A 33 -5.40 7.71 -0.59
C TYR A 33 -6.19 7.47 -1.87
N LEU A 34 -6.44 8.55 -2.61
CA LEU A 34 -7.23 8.51 -3.83
C LEU A 34 -6.51 9.33 -4.92
N PRO A 35 -5.69 8.69 -5.78
CA PRO A 35 -5.06 9.37 -6.89
C PRO A 35 -6.07 9.68 -7.99
N ALA A 36 -5.77 10.66 -8.85
CA ALA A 36 -6.63 11.01 -9.97
C ALA A 36 -6.85 9.81 -10.90
N GLY A 37 -8.12 9.52 -11.23
CA GLY A 37 -8.50 8.37 -12.06
C GLY A 37 -8.71 7.06 -11.29
N ALA A 38 -8.53 7.04 -9.97
CA ALA A 38 -8.89 5.90 -9.14
C ALA A 38 -10.39 5.89 -8.78
N LEU A 39 -10.88 4.71 -8.43
CA LEU A 39 -12.21 4.49 -7.89
C LEU A 39 -12.25 4.86 -6.41
N GLU A 40 -13.30 5.59 -6.02
CA GLU A 40 -13.57 5.94 -4.64
C GLU A 40 -14.03 4.71 -3.86
N LEU A 41 -13.09 4.05 -3.20
CA LEU A 41 -13.31 2.87 -2.39
C LEU A 41 -12.73 3.12 -0.99
N PRO A 42 -13.37 2.67 0.10
CA PRO A 42 -12.79 2.73 1.44
C PRO A 42 -11.45 1.99 1.57
N GLN A 43 -11.20 1.03 0.68
CA GLN A 43 -9.96 0.25 0.62
C GLN A 43 -8.85 0.92 -0.20
N SER A 44 -9.12 2.10 -0.79
CA SER A 44 -8.11 2.93 -1.43
C SER A 44 -7.34 3.71 -0.35
N VAL A 45 -6.16 3.20 0.02
CA VAL A 45 -5.40 3.65 1.20
C VAL A 45 -3.90 3.71 0.95
N ARG A 46 -3.22 4.53 1.74
CA ARG A 46 -1.77 4.51 1.93
C ARG A 46 -1.44 3.89 3.29
N VAL A 47 -0.33 3.16 3.38
CA VAL A 47 0.20 2.56 4.62
C VAL A 47 1.69 2.83 4.71
N SER A 48 2.14 3.25 5.90
CA SER A 48 3.55 3.33 6.28
C SER A 48 3.84 2.20 7.26
N ALA A 49 4.66 1.24 6.85
CA ALA A 49 4.92 0.03 7.62
C ALA A 49 6.41 -0.20 7.86
N GLN A 50 6.71 -0.90 8.96
CA GLN A 50 8.03 -1.44 9.26
C GLN A 50 7.91 -2.94 9.49
N GLY A 51 8.91 -3.68 9.04
CA GLY A 51 8.94 -5.13 9.12
C GLY A 51 10.32 -5.68 8.86
N ARG A 52 10.37 -6.94 8.42
CA ARG A 52 11.59 -7.65 8.08
C ARG A 52 11.46 -8.38 6.74
N ASN A 53 12.52 -8.34 5.94
CA ASN A 53 12.58 -9.12 4.70
C ASN A 53 12.82 -10.62 4.99
N ALA A 54 12.92 -11.43 3.94
CA ALA A 54 13.14 -12.88 4.06
C ALA A 54 14.46 -13.24 4.77
N GLU A 55 15.47 -12.40 4.65
CA GLU A 55 16.78 -12.54 5.31
C GLU A 55 16.77 -12.06 6.77
N GLY A 56 15.67 -11.47 7.24
CA GLY A 56 15.52 -10.96 8.60
C GLY A 56 15.98 -9.51 8.80
N HIS A 57 16.46 -8.84 7.74
CA HIS A 57 16.85 -7.43 7.76
C HIS A 57 15.64 -6.52 7.89
N ALA A 58 15.79 -5.43 8.65
CA ALA A 58 14.75 -4.42 8.80
C ALA A 58 14.45 -3.76 7.45
N VAL A 59 13.16 -3.60 7.17
CA VAL A 59 12.67 -2.92 5.97
C VAL A 59 11.50 -2.01 6.35
N ALA A 60 11.50 -0.81 5.78
CA ALA A 60 10.36 0.09 5.80
C ALA A 60 9.67 0.08 4.43
N ALA A 61 8.35 0.18 4.44
CA ALA A 61 7.53 0.28 3.24
C ALA A 61 6.63 1.51 3.34
N GLN A 62 6.63 2.33 2.29
CA GLN A 62 5.54 3.25 2.01
C GLN A 62 4.76 2.63 0.85
N ALA A 63 3.47 2.38 1.02
CA ALA A 63 2.70 1.67 0.01
C ALA A 63 1.30 2.24 -0.14
N VAL A 64 0.77 2.18 -1.35
CA VAL A 64 -0.60 2.58 -1.69
C VAL A 64 -1.33 1.43 -2.36
N TRP A 65 -2.60 1.26 -2.02
CA TRP A 65 -3.54 0.34 -2.66
C TRP A 65 -4.73 1.16 -3.14
N PHE A 66 -5.18 0.94 -4.36
CA PHE A 66 -6.38 1.58 -4.92
C PHE A 66 -6.89 0.74 -6.09
N ALA A 67 -8.07 1.05 -6.61
CA ALA A 67 -8.55 0.44 -7.85
C ALA A 67 -8.78 1.51 -8.92
N ARG A 68 -8.74 1.12 -10.19
CA ARG A 68 -9.07 1.98 -11.32
C ARG A 68 -9.88 1.22 -12.37
N VAL A 69 -10.55 1.95 -13.26
CA VAL A 69 -11.16 1.37 -14.45
C VAL A 69 -10.22 1.55 -15.63
N LYS A 70 -9.88 0.46 -16.32
CA LYS A 70 -9.14 0.49 -17.58
C LYS A 70 -9.87 -0.38 -18.59
N SER A 71 -10.23 0.16 -19.76
CA SER A 71 -10.87 -0.62 -20.84
C SER A 71 -12.09 -1.44 -20.37
N ALA A 72 -12.98 -0.83 -19.60
CA ALA A 72 -14.17 -1.46 -18.98
C ALA A 72 -13.89 -2.57 -17.94
N GLN A 73 -12.63 -2.74 -17.51
CA GLN A 73 -12.27 -3.67 -16.43
C GLN A 73 -11.80 -2.93 -15.19
N VAL A 74 -12.11 -3.49 -14.01
CA VAL A 74 -11.63 -2.96 -12.74
C VAL A 74 -10.29 -3.61 -12.40
N HIS A 75 -9.26 -2.78 -12.26
CA HIS A 75 -7.91 -3.21 -11.92
C HIS A 75 -7.61 -2.82 -10.47
N ALA A 76 -7.19 -3.77 -9.66
CA ALA A 76 -6.54 -3.47 -8.39
C ALA A 76 -5.10 -3.02 -8.66
N CYS A 77 -4.68 -1.94 -8.03
CA CYS A 77 -3.37 -1.34 -8.19
C CYS A 77 -2.65 -1.27 -6.84
N HIS A 78 -1.34 -1.48 -6.88
CA HIS A 78 -0.45 -1.35 -5.74
C HIS A 78 0.86 -0.72 -6.21
N ALA A 79 1.32 0.27 -5.48
CA ALA A 79 2.66 0.84 -5.65
C ALA A 79 3.33 0.91 -4.28
N VAL A 80 4.62 0.59 -4.23
CA VAL A 80 5.38 0.50 -2.97
C VAL A 80 6.79 1.02 -3.17
N LEU A 81 7.27 1.77 -2.18
CA LEU A 81 8.66 2.15 -2.01
C LEU A 81 9.21 1.42 -0.79
N PHE A 82 10.22 0.58 -1.00
CA PHE A 82 10.96 -0.07 0.08
C PHE A 82 12.24 0.71 0.39
N SER A 83 12.56 0.83 1.66
CA SER A 83 13.75 1.53 2.14
C SER A 83 14.29 0.88 3.41
N ALA A 84 15.56 1.14 3.73
CA ALA A 84 16.17 0.67 4.97
C ALA A 84 15.61 1.37 6.22
N ARG A 85 15.06 2.59 6.05
CA ARG A 85 14.43 3.40 7.10
C ARG A 85 13.20 4.11 6.55
N PRO A 86 12.17 4.38 7.38
CA PRO A 86 10.99 5.12 6.94
C PRO A 86 11.37 6.49 6.38
N ASP A 87 10.91 6.79 5.17
CA ASP A 87 11.07 8.10 4.54
C ASP A 87 9.79 8.48 3.78
N PRO A 88 8.77 9.00 4.50
CA PRO A 88 7.51 9.41 3.88
C PRO A 88 7.69 10.58 2.91
N ALA A 89 8.65 11.47 3.18
CA ALA A 89 8.91 12.65 2.36
C ALA A 89 9.45 12.29 0.97
N ALA A 90 10.25 11.22 0.87
CA ALA A 90 10.68 10.68 -0.42
C ALA A 90 9.56 9.92 -1.16
N ALA A 91 8.58 9.35 -0.44
CA ALA A 91 7.50 8.57 -1.03
C ALA A 91 6.35 9.42 -1.59
N ASP A 92 6.06 10.56 -0.97
CA ASP A 92 5.00 11.47 -1.43
C ASP A 92 5.17 11.92 -2.91
N PRO A 93 6.34 12.38 -3.40
CA PRO A 93 6.50 12.74 -4.82
C PRO A 93 6.38 11.53 -5.75
N PHE A 94 6.83 10.34 -5.31
CA PHE A 94 6.67 9.11 -6.07
C PHE A 94 5.18 8.77 -6.29
N PHE A 95 4.36 8.87 -5.24
CA PHE A 95 2.92 8.62 -5.34
C PHE A 95 2.13 9.74 -6.00
N ALA A 96 2.59 10.99 -5.90
CA ALA A 96 1.98 12.12 -6.60
C ALA A 96 2.18 12.03 -8.13
N GLY A 97 3.27 11.41 -8.58
CA GLY A 97 3.57 11.19 -9.99
C GLY A 97 2.84 10.00 -10.65
N LEU A 98 1.96 9.29 -9.94
CA LEU A 98 1.22 8.16 -10.51
C LEU A 98 0.18 8.65 -11.53
N GLU A 99 0.43 8.36 -12.81
CA GLU A 99 -0.53 8.63 -13.89
C GLU A 99 -1.34 7.38 -14.25
N LEU A 100 -2.66 7.48 -14.14
CA LEU A 100 -3.57 6.37 -14.38
C LEU A 100 -4.20 6.42 -15.77
N GLN A 101 -3.38 6.37 -16.83
CA GLN A 101 -3.84 6.23 -18.22
C GLN A 101 -4.42 4.84 -18.54
#